data_AF-A0A0W0WWW6-F1
#
_entry.id   AF-A0A0W0WWW6-F1
#
_cell.length_a   1.000
_cell.length_b   1.000
_cell.length_c   1.000
_cell.angle_alpha   90.00
_cell.angle_beta   90.00
_cell.angle_gamma   90.00
#
_symmetry.space_group_name_H-M   'P 1'
#
loop_
_entity.id
_entity.type
_entity.pdbx_description
1 polymer ?
#
loop_
_entity_poly.entity_id
_entity_poly.type
_entity_poly.pdbx_seq_one_letter_code
_entity_poly.pdbx_strand_id
1 'polypeptide(L)'
;MPELLTKHPDMALKLLKDANIPCGTGATQAILTACPKDQFCSLPSGEFCIYGTNQVSEMHQIHPVEFLLVPSNFAPIGGLILIALAIGVWLGTKLQK
;
A
#
# COMPACT_ATOMS: atom_id res chain seq x y z
N MET A 1 12.60 -7.47 4.38
CA MET A 1 12.83 -6.07 4.01
C MET A 1 11.86 -5.24 4.83
N PRO A 2 12.21 -4.72 6.01
CA PRO A 2 11.23 -4.04 6.86
C PRO A 2 10.75 -2.74 6.21
N GLU A 3 9.45 -2.64 5.95
CA GLU A 3 8.81 -1.44 5.39
C GLU A 3 7.73 -0.95 6.34
N LEU A 4 7.71 0.36 6.61
CA LEU A 4 6.72 1.02 7.46
C LEU A 4 5.85 1.95 6.61
N LEU A 5 4.55 1.64 6.56
CA LEU A 5 3.56 2.49 5.90
C LEU A 5 2.90 3.43 6.92
N THR A 6 2.90 4.73 6.65
CA THR A 6 2.24 5.74 7.50
C THR A 6 1.53 6.81 6.67
N LYS A 7 0.50 7.43 7.25
CA LYS A 7 -0.18 8.60 6.66
C LYS A 7 0.69 9.86 6.69
N HIS A 8 1.67 9.91 7.60
CA HIS A 8 2.53 11.08 7.82
C HIS A 8 4.01 10.68 7.76
N PRO A 9 4.52 10.27 6.59
CA PRO A 9 5.91 9.84 6.43
C PRO A 9 6.89 10.95 6.83
N ASP A 10 6.60 12.20 6.48
CA ASP A 10 7.45 13.35 6.80
C ASP A 10 7.62 13.55 8.32
N MET A 11 6.54 13.35 9.08
CA MET A 11 6.56 13.45 10.54
C MET A 11 7.39 12.30 11.14
N ALA A 12 7.22 11.08 10.63
CA ALA A 12 8.00 9.93 11.08
C ALA A 12 9.50 10.13 10.79
N LEU A 13 9.85 10.56 9.58
CA LEU A 13 11.22 10.88 9.20
C LEU A 13 11.80 12.00 10.08
N LYS A 14 11.02 13.03 10.39
CA LYS A 14 11.46 14.11 11.29
C LYS A 14 11.76 13.60 12.69
N LEU A 15 10.86 12.81 13.29
CA LEU A 15 11.06 12.25 14.64
C LEU A 15 12.31 11.36 14.71
N LEU A 16 12.59 10.59 13.66
CA LEU A 16 13.78 9.75 13.60
C LEU A 16 15.06 10.57 13.42
N LYS A 17 15.02 11.61 12.59
CA LYS A 17 16.13 12.57 12.48
C LYS A 17 16.42 13.26 13.81
N ASP A 18 15.38 13.68 14.54
CA ASP A 18 15.50 14.29 15.87
C ASP A 18 16.11 13.29 16.89
N ALA A 19 15.86 11.99 16.71
CA ALA A 19 16.48 10.91 17.47
C ALA A 19 17.92 10.55 17.01
N ASN A 20 18.55 11.37 16.16
CA ASN A 20 19.86 11.14 15.54
C ASN A 20 19.95 9.86 14.70
N ILE A 21 18.83 9.39 14.16
CA ILE A 21 18.81 8.28 13.20
C ILE A 21 19.02 8.84 11.79
N PRO A 22 20.03 8.37 11.05
CA PRO A 22 20.26 8.80 9.67
C PRO A 22 19.14 8.27 8.76
N CYS A 23 18.23 9.17 8.42
CA CYS A 23 17.10 8.93 7.51
C CYS A 23 17.13 9.93 6.35
N GLY A 24 16.94 9.45 5.11
CA GLY A 24 16.85 10.33 3.94
C GLY A 24 18.14 11.06 3.57
N THR A 25 19.29 10.58 4.04
CA THR A 25 20.62 11.17 3.80
C THR A 25 21.45 10.37 2.81
N GLY A 26 20.90 9.30 2.23
CA GLY A 26 21.63 8.39 1.36
C GLY A 26 22.69 7.57 2.09
N ALA A 27 22.46 7.26 3.37
CA ALA A 27 23.30 6.36 4.16
C ALA A 27 23.46 5.00 3.44
N THR A 28 24.58 4.33 3.69
CA THR A 28 24.91 3.06 3.02
C THR A 28 23.81 2.03 3.28
N GLN A 29 23.21 1.54 2.20
CA GLN A 29 22.21 0.49 2.23
C GLN A 29 22.92 -0.86 2.13
N ALA A 30 23.00 -1.61 3.23
CA ALA A 30 23.60 -2.93 3.24
C ALA A 30 22.56 -4.04 3.00
N ILE A 31 21.30 -3.83 3.40
CA ILE A 31 20.24 -4.83 3.35
C ILE A 31 19.10 -4.38 2.42
N LEU A 32 18.68 -3.12 2.48
CA LEU A 32 17.54 -2.59 1.74
C LEU A 32 17.97 -1.79 0.50
N THR A 33 18.63 -2.44 -0.45
CA THR A 33 19.17 -1.81 -1.67
C THR A 33 18.11 -1.30 -2.65
N ALA A 34 16.88 -1.81 -2.56
CA ALA A 34 15.74 -1.35 -3.35
C ALA A 34 15.01 -0.17 -2.71
N CYS A 35 15.40 0.23 -1.50
CA CYS A 35 14.77 1.34 -0.78
C CYS A 35 15.15 2.68 -1.42
N PRO A 36 14.18 3.56 -1.75
CA PRO A 36 14.50 4.90 -2.19
C PRO A 36 15.29 5.67 -1.13
N LYS A 37 16.31 6.42 -1.58
CA LYS A 37 17.28 7.08 -0.68
C LYS A 37 16.63 8.02 0.34
N ASP A 38 15.56 8.70 -0.05
CA ASP A 38 14.85 9.68 0.78
C ASP A 38 14.02 9.02 1.90
N GLN A 39 13.66 7.76 1.69
CA GLN A 39 12.76 6.97 2.55
C GLN A 39 13.52 5.96 3.41
N PHE A 40 14.80 5.75 3.10
CA PHE A 40 15.69 4.86 3.81
C PHE A 40 16.12 5.43 5.16
N CYS A 41 16.02 4.59 6.20
CA CYS A 41 16.52 4.86 7.54
C CYS A 41 17.49 3.75 7.98
N SER A 42 18.67 4.14 8.45
CA SER A 42 19.67 3.24 9.03
C SER A 42 19.64 3.35 10.55
N LEU A 43 19.16 2.31 11.23
CA LEU A 43 19.07 2.22 12.69
C LEU A 43 20.25 1.43 13.27
N PRO A 44 20.58 1.63 14.55
CA PRO A 44 21.59 0.82 15.24
C PRO A 44 21.30 -0.69 15.21
N SER A 45 20.01 -1.06 15.17
CA SER A 45 19.55 -2.45 15.17
C SER A 45 19.22 -3.01 13.77
N GLY A 46 19.29 -2.21 12.71
CA GLY A 46 18.96 -2.66 11.36
C GLY A 46 18.54 -1.54 10.42
N GLU A 47 17.93 -1.91 9.30
CA GLU A 47 17.49 -0.97 8.25
C GLU A 47 15.98 -1.08 8.05
N PHE A 48 15.30 0.04 7.77
CA PHE A 48 13.90 0.04 7.32
C PHE A 48 13.56 1.22 6.40
N CYS A 49 12.51 1.06 5.60
CA CYS A 49 11.99 2.09 4.70
C CYS A 49 10.70 2.68 5.22
N ILE A 50 10.51 3.99 5.08
CA ILE A 50 9.30 4.70 5.48
C ILE A 50 8.56 5.19 4.25
N TYR A 51 7.34 4.69 4.06
CA TYR A 51 6.49 5.03 2.93
C TYR A 51 5.24 5.79 3.38
N GLY A 52 4.81 6.71 2.53
CA GLY A 52 3.49 7.32 2.59
C GLY A 52 2.41 6.45 1.95
N THR A 53 1.14 6.73 2.24
CA THR A 53 0.00 6.05 1.57
C THR A 53 -0.04 6.25 0.05
N ASN A 54 0.59 7.32 -0.45
CA ASN A 54 0.77 7.60 -1.88
C ASN A 54 1.94 6.82 -2.51
N GLN A 55 2.80 6.20 -1.71
CA GLN A 55 4.01 5.48 -2.14
C GLN A 55 3.87 3.96 -1.95
N VAL A 56 2.65 3.47 -1.70
CA VAL A 56 2.38 2.03 -1.51
C VAL A 56 2.80 1.20 -2.73
N SER A 57 2.75 1.76 -3.93
CA SER A 57 3.22 1.09 -5.16
C SER A 57 4.74 0.90 -5.23
N GLU A 58 5.51 1.65 -4.44
CA GLU A 58 6.97 1.54 -4.36
C GLU A 58 7.40 0.49 -3.31
N MET A 59 6.45 0.00 -2.50
CA MET A 59 6.68 -1.05 -1.51
C MET A 59 6.92 -2.40 -2.20
N HIS A 60 7.82 -3.18 -1.62
CA HIS A 60 8.19 -4.50 -2.12
C HIS A 60 7.60 -5.64 -1.27
N GLN A 61 7.28 -5.40 0.00
CA GLN A 61 6.70 -6.44 0.86
C GLN A 61 5.20 -6.59 0.72
N ILE A 62 4.46 -5.49 0.49
CA ILE A 62 3.00 -5.52 0.42
C ILE A 62 2.58 -5.19 -1.01
N HIS A 63 1.99 -6.18 -1.68
CA HIS A 63 1.53 -6.00 -3.05
C HIS A 63 0.19 -5.25 -3.08
N PRO A 64 -0.07 -4.35 -4.05
CA PRO A 64 -1.36 -3.65 -4.16
C PRO A 64 -2.60 -4.57 -4.18
N VAL A 65 -2.44 -5.81 -4.66
CA VAL A 65 -3.51 -6.81 -4.68
C VAL A 65 -3.92 -7.25 -3.27
N GLU A 66 -3.03 -7.19 -2.29
CA GLU A 66 -3.32 -7.52 -0.89
C GLU A 66 -4.18 -6.45 -0.23
N PHE A 67 -4.06 -5.19 -0.67
CA PHE A 67 -4.98 -4.12 -0.26
C PHE A 67 -6.36 -4.25 -0.91
N LEU A 68 -6.44 -4.75 -2.15
CA LEU A 68 -7.70 -4.98 -2.84
C LEU A 68 -8.45 -6.21 -2.34
N LEU A 69 -7.70 -7.23 -1.90
CA LEU A 69 -8.23 -8.49 -1.40
C LEU A 69 -8.61 -8.47 0.08
N VAL A 70 -8.55 -7.32 0.75
CA VAL A 70 -9.14 -7.19 2.09
C VAL A 70 -10.58 -7.66 1.96
N PRO A 71 -10.96 -8.80 2.59
CA PRO A 71 -12.28 -9.38 2.46
C PRO A 71 -13.23 -8.47 3.21
N SER A 72 -13.65 -7.43 2.52
CA SER A 72 -14.65 -6.53 3.00
C SER A 72 -15.98 -7.28 2.94
N ASN A 73 -16.83 -7.10 3.95
CA ASN A 73 -18.18 -7.66 4.03
C ASN A 73 -19.12 -7.14 2.90
N PHE A 74 -18.58 -6.61 1.80
CA PHE A 74 -19.28 -6.19 0.59
C PHE A 74 -19.56 -7.32 -0.40
N ALA A 75 -19.05 -8.53 -0.16
CA ALA A 75 -19.41 -9.74 -0.92
C ALA A 75 -20.93 -9.90 -1.20
N PRO A 76 -21.85 -9.69 -0.24
CA PRO A 76 -23.29 -9.75 -0.51
C PRO A 76 -23.79 -8.66 -1.48
N ILE A 77 -23.21 -7.46 -1.45
CA ILE A 77 -23.63 -6.34 -2.32
C ILE A 77 -23.15 -6.58 -3.76
N GLY A 78 -21.92 -7.08 -3.93
CA GLY A 78 -21.40 -7.44 -5.25
C GLY A 78 -22.24 -8.52 -5.94
N GLY A 79 -22.67 -9.54 -5.18
CA GLY A 79 -23.55 -10.59 -5.68
C GLY A 79 -24.91 -10.06 -6.15
N LEU A 80 -25.54 -9.17 -5.38
CA LEU A 80 -26.82 -8.56 -5.75
C LEU A 80 -26.74 -7.71 -7.02
N ILE A 81 -25.64 -6.97 -7.23
CA ILE A 81 -25.42 -6.16 -8.45
C ILE A 81 -25.33 -7.06 -9.69
N LEU A 82 -24.58 -8.17 -9.62
CA LEU A 82 -24.46 -9.11 -10.73
C LEU A 82 -25.79 -9.78 -11.07
N ILE A 83 -26.58 -10.15 -10.05
CA ILE A 83 -27.92 -10.72 -10.24
C ILE A 83 -28.84 -9.68 -10.91
N ALA A 84 -28.85 -8.44 -10.43
CA ALA A 84 -29.67 -7.38 -11.02
C ALA A 84 -29.31 -7.10 -12.49
N LEU A 85 -28.01 -7.08 -12.83
CA LEU A 85 -27.54 -6.94 -14.20
C LEU A 85 -27.95 -8.11 -15.08
N ALA A 86 -27.81 -9.35 -14.60
CA ALA A 86 -28.22 -10.55 -15.35
C ALA A 86 -29.73 -10.55 -15.62
N ILE A 87 -30.54 -10.20 -14.61
CA ILE A 87 -32.01 -10.06 -14.75
C ILE A 87 -32.35 -8.95 -15.76
N GLY A 88 -31.68 -7.79 -15.67
CA GLY A 88 -31.89 -6.67 -16.60
C GLY A 88 -31.56 -7.02 -18.05
N VAL A 89 -30.43 -7.68 -18.30
CA VAL A 89 -30.05 -8.17 -19.63
C VAL A 89 -31.05 -9.21 -20.15
N TRP A 90 -31.49 -10.14 -19.29
CA TRP A 90 -32.46 -11.16 -19.67
C TRP A 90 -33.84 -10.56 -20.01
N LEU A 91 -34.33 -9.62 -19.22
CA LEU A 91 -35.57 -8.89 -19.51
C LEU A 91 -35.45 -8.05 -20.79
N GLY A 92 -34.32 -7.36 -20.98
CA GLY A 92 -34.06 -6.57 -22.19
C GLY A 92 -34.07 -7.41 -23.47
N THR A 93 -33.44 -8.59 -23.45
CA THR A 93 -33.46 -9.52 -24.59
C THR A 93 -34.83 -10.14 -24.86
N LYS A 94 -35.70 -10.24 -23.85
CA LYS A 94 -37.09 -10.69 -23.98
C LYS A 94 -38.04 -9.62 -24.51
N LEU A 95 -37.78 -8.34 -24.24
CA LEU A 95 -38.60 -7.20 -24.70
C LEU A 95 -38.28 -6.75 -26.12
N GLN A 96 -37.10 -7.11 -26.65
CA GLN A 96 -36.68 -6.84 -28.04
C GLN A 96 -37.17 -7.88 -29.06
N LYS A 97 -38.02 -8.83 -28.65
CA LYS A 97 -38.59 -9.89 -29.48
C LYS A 97 -40.10 -9.76 -29.57
#